data_AF-A0AAD1DKQ0-F1
#
_entry.id   AF-A0AAD1DKQ0-F1
#
_cell.length_a   1.000
_cell.length_b   1.000
_cell.length_c   1.000
_cell.angle_alpha   90.00
_cell.angle_beta   90.00
_cell.angle_gamma   90.00
#
_symmetry.space_group_name_H-M   'P 1'
#
loop_
_entity.id
_entity.type
_entity.pdbx_description
1 polymer ?
#
loop_
_entity_poly.entity_id
_entity_poly.type
_entity_poly.pdbx_seq_one_letter_code
_entity_poly.pdbx_strand_id
1 'polypeptide(L)'
;MTKSPSTLGILLFAATMIIFFVVYYFFSGVEYFDISLKANAFVLPIIYAGAAFWSVKTYWNNHKTVSFKDAFKRAFVPMFIGGVLSILSIYAFLNFVDTDAKKLLNYQYVTRQKSELDKEYTSARKVLKHQKDIEELDQKYKERLQSFTPEAVKGKDMLTASHFSGYFAAILIFYVVLSLFFGAFFRTRTIYPETEIKE
;
A
#
# COMPACT_ATOMS: atom_id res chain seq x y z
N MET A 1 -21.15 -6.18 -21.26
CA MET A 1 -19.93 -7.01 -21.46
C MET A 1 -19.07 -6.97 -20.20
N THR A 2 -18.65 -8.12 -19.69
CA THR A 2 -17.66 -8.19 -18.59
C THR A 2 -16.30 -7.71 -19.11
N LYS A 3 -15.80 -6.56 -18.63
CA LYS A 3 -14.44 -6.10 -18.99
C LYS A 3 -13.41 -7.14 -18.56
N SER A 4 -12.36 -7.33 -19.35
CA SER A 4 -11.28 -8.23 -18.96
C SER A 4 -10.60 -7.73 -17.67
N PRO A 5 -10.12 -8.62 -16.79
CA PRO A 5 -9.43 -8.20 -15.57
C PRO A 5 -8.18 -7.37 -15.86
N SER A 6 -7.49 -7.67 -16.96
CA SER A 6 -6.33 -6.89 -17.40
C SER A 6 -6.72 -5.48 -17.81
N THR A 7 -7.85 -5.31 -18.51
CA THR A 7 -8.39 -3.98 -18.84
C THR A 7 -8.72 -3.19 -17.58
N LEU A 8 -9.34 -3.82 -16.58
CA LEU A 8 -9.57 -3.16 -15.29
C LEU A 8 -8.26 -2.81 -14.58
N GLY A 9 -7.22 -3.64 -14.69
CA GLY A 9 -5.88 -3.33 -14.18
C GLY A 9 -5.24 -2.11 -14.85
N ILE A 10 -5.39 -1.96 -16.16
CA ILE A 10 -4.91 -0.76 -16.89
C ILE A 10 -5.68 0.49 -16.46
N LEU A 11 -7.00 0.39 -16.27
CA LEU A 11 -7.80 1.50 -15.75
C LEU A 11 -7.40 1.86 -14.31
N LEU A 12 -7.10 0.85 -13.49
CA LEU A 12 -6.64 1.04 -12.12
C LEU A 12 -5.25 1.70 -12.07
N PHE A 13 -4.37 1.33 -12.98
CA PHE A 13 -3.10 2.03 -13.20
C PHE A 13 -3.32 3.50 -13.54
N ALA A 14 -4.16 3.81 -14.54
CA ALA A 14 -4.45 5.19 -14.93
C ALA A 14 -5.03 6.00 -13.76
N ALA A 15 -5.99 5.43 -13.02
CA ALA A 15 -6.56 6.07 -11.82
C ALA A 15 -5.51 6.34 -10.74
N THR A 16 -4.60 5.37 -10.51
CA THR A 16 -3.52 5.51 -9.53
C THR A 16 -2.53 6.60 -9.95
N MET A 17 -2.18 6.67 -11.23
CA MET A 17 -1.30 7.71 -11.75
C MET A 17 -1.94 9.09 -11.67
N ILE A 18 -3.24 9.21 -11.94
CA ILE A 18 -3.97 10.48 -11.75
C ILE A 18 -3.88 10.92 -10.29
N ILE A 19 -4.13 10.02 -9.34
CA ILE A 19 -4.04 10.34 -7.90
C ILE A 19 -2.62 10.74 -7.53
N PHE A 20 -1.62 10.00 -7.99
CA PHE A 20 -0.22 10.33 -7.79
C PHE A 20 0.08 11.75 -8.29
N PHE A 21 -0.31 12.09 -9.52
CA PHE A 21 -0.07 13.42 -10.08
C PHE A 21 -0.88 14.52 -9.39
N VAL A 22 -2.10 14.24 -8.94
CA VAL A 22 -2.87 15.20 -8.13
C VAL A 22 -2.15 15.48 -6.81
N VAL A 23 -1.71 14.42 -6.10
CA VAL A 23 -0.94 14.59 -4.86
C VAL A 23 0.38 15.31 -5.11
N TYR A 24 1.06 14.97 -6.19
CA TYR A 24 2.30 15.62 -6.60
C TYR A 24 2.08 17.11 -6.94
N TYR A 25 1.26 17.46 -7.93
CA TYR A 25 1.14 18.85 -8.38
C TYR A 25 0.48 19.79 -7.37
N PHE A 26 -0.51 19.31 -6.59
CA PHE A 26 -1.25 20.17 -5.68
C PHE A 26 -0.71 20.13 -4.24
N PHE A 27 0.08 19.12 -3.89
CA PHE A 27 0.52 18.90 -2.51
C PHE A 27 2.02 18.62 -2.34
N SER A 28 2.86 18.86 -3.37
CA SER A 28 4.33 18.79 -3.28
C SER A 28 4.98 19.95 -2.48
N GLY A 29 4.44 20.24 -1.30
CA GLY A 29 4.93 21.27 -0.38
C GLY A 29 5.41 20.67 0.94
N VAL A 30 5.20 21.42 2.04
CA VAL A 30 5.69 21.06 3.39
C VAL A 30 5.12 19.73 3.90
N GLU A 31 3.92 19.35 3.48
CA GLU A 31 3.24 18.12 3.94
C GLU A 31 3.25 16.99 2.92
N TYR A 32 4.09 17.08 1.87
CA TYR A 32 4.05 16.15 0.74
C TYR A 32 4.16 14.67 1.16
N PHE A 33 5.08 14.34 2.05
CA PHE A 33 5.25 12.99 2.58
C PHE A 33 4.02 12.50 3.36
N ASP A 34 3.44 13.33 4.22
CA ASP A 34 2.29 12.95 5.05
C ASP A 34 1.02 12.75 4.21
N ILE A 35 0.78 13.65 3.26
CA ILE A 35 -0.36 13.55 2.33
C ILE A 35 -0.21 12.32 1.44
N SER A 36 1.00 12.07 0.92
CA SER A 36 1.30 10.86 0.15
C SER A 36 1.05 9.59 0.97
N LEU A 37 1.48 9.56 2.23
CA LEU A 37 1.23 8.43 3.13
C LEU A 37 -0.27 8.20 3.35
N LYS A 38 -1.04 9.26 3.62
CA LYS A 38 -2.49 9.19 3.81
C LYS A 38 -3.22 8.72 2.55
N ALA A 39 -2.83 9.23 1.37
CA ALA A 39 -3.40 8.78 0.10
C ALA A 39 -3.15 7.28 -0.14
N ASN A 40 -1.93 6.79 0.14
CA ASN A 40 -1.59 5.37 0.03
C ASN A 40 -2.30 4.50 1.09
N ALA A 41 -2.56 5.03 2.28
CA ALA A 41 -3.19 4.27 3.38
C ALA A 41 -4.72 4.22 3.30
N PHE A 42 -5.37 5.26 2.77
CA PHE A 42 -6.83 5.39 2.84
C PHE A 42 -7.49 5.51 1.47
N VAL A 43 -6.86 6.13 0.48
CA VAL A 43 -7.48 6.34 -0.83
C VAL A 43 -7.24 5.12 -1.73
N LEU A 44 -5.97 4.73 -1.92
CA LEU A 44 -5.64 3.63 -2.82
C LEU A 44 -6.25 2.28 -2.40
N PRO A 45 -6.26 1.87 -1.12
CA PRO A 45 -6.84 0.59 -0.74
C PRO A 45 -8.33 0.50 -1.09
N ILE A 46 -9.09 1.60 -0.92
CA ILE A 46 -10.51 1.66 -1.29
C ILE A 46 -10.68 1.49 -2.79
N ILE A 47 -9.89 2.19 -3.59
CA ILE A 47 -9.98 2.12 -5.06
C ILE A 47 -9.61 0.73 -5.57
N TYR A 48 -8.52 0.14 -5.06
CA TYR A 48 -8.08 -1.20 -5.44
C TYR A 48 -9.09 -2.26 -5.02
N ALA A 49 -9.62 -2.18 -3.79
CA ALA A 49 -10.65 -3.09 -3.31
C ALA A 49 -11.95 -2.93 -4.09
N GLY A 50 -12.36 -1.70 -4.42
CA GLY A 50 -13.53 -1.41 -5.24
C GLY A 50 -13.41 -1.96 -6.65
N ALA A 51 -12.25 -1.79 -7.30
CA ALA A 51 -11.98 -2.36 -8.63
C ALA A 51 -11.97 -3.90 -8.61
N ALA A 52 -11.37 -4.50 -7.58
CA ALA A 52 -11.37 -5.96 -7.39
C ALA A 52 -12.80 -6.49 -7.15
N PHE A 53 -13.57 -5.85 -6.27
CA PHE A 53 -14.97 -6.18 -6.02
C PHE A 53 -15.79 -6.07 -7.29
N TRP A 54 -15.68 -4.97 -8.03
CA TRP A 54 -16.41 -4.77 -9.28
C TRP A 54 -16.07 -5.84 -10.32
N SER A 55 -14.78 -6.16 -10.47
CA SER A 55 -14.29 -7.21 -11.36
C SER A 55 -14.93 -8.57 -11.04
N VAL A 56 -14.89 -8.97 -9.77
CA VAL A 56 -15.42 -10.26 -9.31
C VAL A 56 -16.95 -10.27 -9.39
N LYS A 57 -17.63 -9.22 -8.93
CA LYS A 57 -19.09 -9.11 -8.90
C LYS A 57 -19.67 -9.13 -10.30
N THR A 58 -19.07 -8.40 -11.24
CA THR A 58 -19.53 -8.40 -12.65
C THR A 58 -19.38 -9.79 -13.26
N TYR A 59 -18.27 -10.48 -12.98
CA TYR A 59 -18.09 -11.86 -13.44
C TYR A 59 -19.13 -12.79 -12.82
N TRP A 60 -19.34 -12.70 -11.50
CA TRP A 60 -20.29 -13.53 -10.75
C TRP A 60 -21.74 -13.35 -11.20
N ASN A 61 -22.18 -12.11 -11.46
CA ASN A 61 -23.53 -11.86 -11.97
C ASN A 61 -23.78 -12.46 -13.37
N ASN A 62 -22.73 -12.66 -14.16
CA ASN A 62 -22.83 -13.07 -15.56
C ASN A 62 -22.52 -14.56 -15.80
N HIS A 63 -22.22 -15.34 -14.75
CA HIS A 63 -21.88 -16.76 -14.85
C HIS A 63 -22.71 -17.58 -13.87
N LYS A 64 -23.28 -18.69 -14.33
CA LYS A 64 -24.10 -19.60 -13.50
C LYS A 64 -23.30 -20.23 -12.36
N THR A 65 -22.03 -20.53 -12.60
CA THR A 65 -21.12 -21.12 -11.63
C THR A 65 -19.80 -20.36 -11.63
N VAL A 66 -19.28 -20.08 -10.44
CA VAL A 66 -18.00 -19.40 -10.25
C VAL A 66 -17.15 -20.23 -9.31
N SER A 67 -15.99 -20.67 -9.79
CA SER A 67 -15.03 -21.36 -8.94
C SER A 67 -14.26 -20.38 -8.06
N PHE A 68 -13.65 -20.88 -6.98
CA PHE A 68 -12.73 -20.09 -6.16
C PHE A 68 -11.61 -19.47 -7.01
N LYS A 69 -11.05 -20.25 -7.94
CA LYS A 69 -9.97 -19.81 -8.83
C LYS A 69 -10.40 -18.67 -9.74
N ASP A 70 -11.64 -18.69 -10.23
CA ASP A 70 -12.19 -17.62 -11.06
C ASP A 70 -12.30 -16.34 -10.25
N ALA A 71 -12.99 -16.39 -9.11
CA ALA A 71 -13.15 -15.22 -8.23
C ALA A 71 -11.79 -14.67 -7.76
N PHE A 72 -10.86 -15.54 -7.34
CA PHE A 72 -9.50 -15.15 -6.98
C PHE A 72 -8.79 -14.43 -8.13
N LYS A 73 -8.79 -15.01 -9.34
CA LYS A 73 -8.13 -14.42 -10.51
C LYS A 73 -8.77 -13.08 -10.90
N ARG A 74 -10.10 -12.95 -10.77
CA ARG A 74 -10.82 -11.70 -11.07
C ARG A 74 -10.51 -10.60 -10.06
N ALA A 75 -10.22 -10.93 -8.81
CA ALA A 75 -9.75 -9.96 -7.82
C ALA A 75 -8.26 -9.61 -8.00
N PHE A 76 -7.41 -10.64 -8.14
CA PHE A 76 -5.96 -10.49 -8.08
C PHE A 76 -5.39 -9.78 -9.32
N VAL A 77 -5.79 -10.20 -10.52
CA VAL A 77 -5.16 -9.72 -11.77
C VAL A 77 -5.28 -8.20 -11.97
N PRO A 78 -6.44 -7.55 -11.77
CA PRO A 78 -6.55 -6.10 -11.89
C PRO A 78 -5.64 -5.37 -10.90
N MET A 79 -5.65 -5.80 -9.63
CA MET A 79 -4.82 -5.20 -8.57
C MET A 79 -3.33 -5.38 -8.86
N PHE A 80 -2.92 -6.58 -9.27
CA PHE A 80 -1.53 -6.87 -9.62
C PHE A 80 -1.04 -6.00 -10.78
N ILE A 81 -1.77 -5.97 -11.90
CA ILE A 81 -1.40 -5.17 -13.07
C ILE A 81 -1.39 -3.68 -12.74
N GLY A 82 -2.46 -3.19 -12.11
CA GLY A 82 -2.59 -1.79 -11.72
C GLY A 82 -1.48 -1.37 -10.76
N GLY A 83 -1.23 -2.18 -9.73
CA GLY A 83 -0.23 -1.93 -8.70
C GLY A 83 1.19 -1.94 -9.24
N VAL A 84 1.57 -3.00 -9.97
CA VAL A 84 2.92 -3.13 -10.57
C VAL A 84 3.22 -1.96 -11.48
N LEU A 85 2.33 -1.65 -12.42
CA LEU A 85 2.55 -0.57 -13.39
C LEU A 85 2.66 0.78 -12.69
N SER A 86 1.81 1.04 -11.69
CA SER A 86 1.84 2.30 -10.93
C SER A 86 3.14 2.46 -10.16
N ILE A 87 3.53 1.42 -9.45
CA ILE A 87 4.73 1.39 -8.61
C ILE A 87 5.97 1.61 -9.48
N LEU A 88 6.14 0.85 -10.57
CA LEU A 88 7.27 1.04 -11.47
C LEU A 88 7.30 2.45 -12.10
N SER A 89 6.14 2.99 -12.45
CA SER A 89 6.04 4.33 -13.04
C SER A 89 6.40 5.43 -12.03
N ILE A 90 5.90 5.34 -10.79
CA ILE A 90 6.21 6.29 -9.71
C ILE A 90 7.69 6.20 -9.35
N TYR A 91 8.25 5.00 -9.26
CA TYR A 91 9.68 4.79 -9.04
C TYR A 91 10.50 5.46 -10.14
N ALA A 92 10.17 5.20 -11.41
CA ALA A 92 10.88 5.79 -12.54
C ALA A 92 10.77 7.31 -12.55
N PHE A 93 9.57 7.86 -12.27
CA PHE A 93 9.36 9.29 -12.19
C PHE A 93 10.22 9.95 -11.11
N LEU A 94 10.20 9.43 -9.88
CA LEU A 94 10.94 10.01 -8.76
C LEU A 94 12.47 9.79 -8.85
N ASN A 95 12.93 8.75 -9.56
CA ASN A 95 14.35 8.48 -9.71
C ASN A 95 14.99 9.13 -10.94
N PHE A 96 14.23 9.34 -12.02
CA PHE A 96 14.78 9.78 -13.31
C PHE A 96 14.16 11.06 -13.87
N VAL A 97 12.95 11.45 -13.45
CA VAL A 97 12.26 12.64 -13.97
C VAL A 97 12.35 13.80 -12.98
N ASP A 98 11.93 13.59 -11.73
CA ASP A 98 11.97 14.61 -10.68
C ASP A 98 12.69 14.10 -9.43
N THR A 99 14.01 14.24 -9.46
CA THR A 99 14.87 13.86 -8.33
C THR A 99 14.75 14.81 -7.14
N ASP A 100 14.22 16.03 -7.33
CA ASP A 100 14.09 17.00 -6.24
C ASP A 100 12.86 16.69 -5.39
N ALA A 101 11.76 16.24 -6.00
CA ALA A 101 10.62 15.67 -5.27
C ALA A 101 11.05 14.45 -4.43
N LYS A 102 11.92 13.60 -4.99
CA LYS A 102 12.53 12.49 -4.24
C LYS A 102 13.36 12.98 -3.04
N LYS A 103 14.20 14.00 -3.23
CA LYS A 103 14.98 14.59 -2.11
C LYS A 103 14.06 15.17 -1.03
N LEU A 104 12.98 15.85 -1.44
CA LEU A 104 11.99 16.41 -0.53
C LEU A 104 11.30 15.31 0.31
N LEU A 105 10.86 14.22 -0.34
CA LEU A 105 10.26 13.07 0.35
C LEU A 105 11.24 12.43 1.35
N ASN A 106 12.48 12.21 0.94
CA ASN A 106 13.55 11.70 1.79
C ASN A 106 13.77 12.60 3.02
N TYR A 107 13.89 13.91 2.79
CA TYR A 107 14.09 14.89 3.86
C TYR A 107 12.93 14.92 4.86
N GLN A 108 11.68 14.97 4.35
CA GLN A 108 10.49 15.02 5.18
C GLN A 108 10.30 13.75 6.00
N TYR A 109 10.63 12.59 5.43
CA TYR A 109 10.60 11.32 6.16
C TYR A 109 11.58 11.28 7.32
N VAL A 110 12.83 11.66 7.10
CA VAL A 110 13.86 11.67 8.14
C VAL A 110 13.47 12.65 9.24
N THR A 111 13.02 13.85 8.85
CA THR A 111 12.54 14.88 9.79
C THR A 111 11.37 14.37 10.63
N ARG A 112 10.39 13.73 9.99
CA ARG A 112 9.25 13.14 10.69
C ARG A 112 9.68 12.03 11.64
N GLN A 113 10.52 11.09 11.20
CA GLN A 113 10.98 9.99 12.05
C GLN A 113 11.73 10.49 13.28
N LYS A 114 12.55 11.53 13.13
CA LYS A 114 13.20 12.18 14.26
C LYS A 114 12.17 12.79 15.21
N SER A 115 11.20 13.54 14.67
CA SER A 115 10.15 14.16 15.49
C SER A 115 9.31 13.12 16.24
N GLU A 116 8.98 11.99 15.62
CA GLU A 116 8.26 10.90 16.29
C GLU A 116 9.13 10.23 17.37
N LEU A 117 10.42 10.01 17.12
CA LEU A 117 11.35 9.52 18.16
C LEU A 117 11.41 10.46 19.37
N ASP A 118 11.50 11.77 19.13
CA ASP A 118 11.55 12.77 20.20
C ASP A 118 10.24 12.78 21.02
N LYS A 119 9.10 12.61 20.35
CA LYS A 119 7.77 12.50 21.01
C LYS A 119 7.65 11.23 21.82
N GLU A 120 8.04 10.09 21.27
CA GLU A 120 8.03 8.78 21.95
C GLU A 120 8.90 8.83 23.22
N TYR A 121 10.13 9.33 23.08
CA TYR A 121 11.05 9.53 24.20
C TYR A 121 10.45 10.43 25.28
N THR A 122 9.98 11.63 24.89
CA THR A 122 9.41 12.60 25.84
C THR A 122 8.19 12.05 26.57
N SER A 123 7.36 11.27 25.86
CA SER A 123 6.16 10.66 26.44
C SER A 123 6.51 9.52 27.39
N ALA A 124 7.41 8.62 26.99
CA ALA A 124 7.88 7.51 27.82
C ALA A 124 8.58 8.03 29.09
N ARG A 125 9.43 9.05 28.95
CA ARG A 125 10.18 9.67 30.05
C ARG A 125 9.27 10.23 31.15
N LYS A 126 8.08 10.71 30.81
CA LYS A 126 7.11 11.25 31.78
C LYS A 126 6.42 10.17 32.63
N VAL A 127 6.36 8.93 32.14
CA VAL A 127 5.58 7.85 32.76
C VAL A 127 6.48 6.89 33.55
N LEU A 128 7.74 6.76 33.15
CA LEU A 128 8.72 5.92 33.85
C LEU A 128 9.09 6.51 35.22
N LYS A 129 9.10 5.64 36.24
CA LYS A 129 9.41 6.00 37.63
C LYS A 129 10.71 5.38 38.14
N HIS A 130 11.14 4.26 37.55
CA HIS A 130 12.34 3.57 37.98
C HIS A 130 13.56 4.14 37.26
N GLN A 131 14.59 4.47 38.04
CA GLN A 131 15.83 5.07 37.55
C GLN A 131 16.52 4.21 36.47
N LYS A 132 16.49 2.88 36.63
CA LYS A 132 17.07 1.95 35.66
C LYS A 132 16.38 2.01 34.29
N ASP A 133 15.05 2.07 34.25
CA ASP A 133 14.28 2.14 33.00
C ASP A 133 14.48 3.51 32.31
N ILE A 134 14.61 4.55 33.13
CA ILE A 134 14.97 5.91 32.74
C ILE A 134 16.33 5.94 32.04
N GLU A 135 17.34 5.31 32.62
CA GLU A 135 18.69 5.24 32.05
C GLU A 135 18.73 4.43 30.76
N GLU A 136 18.02 3.30 30.72
CA GLU A 136 17.90 2.48 29.51
C GLU A 136 17.20 3.24 28.37
N LEU A 137 16.13 3.97 28.69
CA LEU A 137 15.44 4.83 27.72
C LEU A 137 16.37 5.92 27.17
N ASP A 138 17.11 6.61 28.04
CA ASP A 138 18.04 7.67 27.65
C ASP A 138 19.16 7.14 26.76
N GLN A 139 19.68 5.96 27.08
CA GLN A 139 20.70 5.29 26.29
C GLN A 139 20.15 4.93 24.90
N LYS A 140 19.00 4.24 24.84
CA LYS A 140 18.35 3.87 23.57
C LYS A 140 18.03 5.10 22.71
N TYR A 141 17.56 6.18 23.32
CA TYR A 141 17.28 7.43 22.61
C TYR A 141 18.56 8.04 22.03
N LYS A 142 19.65 8.12 22.79
CA LYS A 142 20.96 8.60 22.31
C LYS A 142 21.49 7.75 21.17
N GLU A 143 21.43 6.42 21.29
CA GLU A 143 21.84 5.49 20.23
C GLU A 143 21.02 5.70 18.94
N ARG A 144 19.70 5.88 19.06
CA ARG A 144 18.81 6.10 17.91
C ARG A 144 19.01 7.48 17.29
N LEU A 145 19.28 8.52 18.08
CA LEU A 145 19.59 9.87 17.59
C LEU A 145 20.80 9.89 16.65
N GLN A 146 21.80 9.03 16.89
CA GLN A 146 22.97 8.93 16.02
C GLN A 146 22.60 8.52 14.58
N SER A 147 21.47 7.83 14.40
CA SER A 147 20.98 7.43 13.07
C SER A 147 20.37 8.60 12.27
N PHE A 148 20.23 9.78 12.87
CA PHE A 148 19.70 11.01 12.27
C PHE A 148 20.76 12.09 12.05
N THR A 149 22.04 11.80 12.30
CA THR A 149 23.12 12.75 11.98
C THR A 149 23.18 13.02 10.48
N PRO A 150 23.63 14.21 10.04
CA PRO A 150 23.74 14.54 8.62
C PRO A 150 24.51 13.47 7.83
N GLU A 151 25.56 12.90 8.42
CA GLU A 151 26.39 11.84 7.83
C GLU A 151 25.62 10.52 7.70
N ALA A 152 24.86 10.11 8.74
CA ALA A 152 24.05 8.90 8.71
C ALA A 152 22.83 8.99 7.79
N VAL A 153 22.37 10.22 7.52
CA VAL A 153 21.22 10.51 6.65
C VAL A 153 21.63 10.69 5.19
N LYS A 154 22.90 11.04 4.91
CA LYS A 154 23.42 11.36 3.57
C LYS A 154 23.27 10.24 2.51
N GLY A 155 22.89 9.02 2.92
CA GLY A 155 22.58 7.89 2.03
C GLY A 155 21.25 7.20 2.33
N LYS A 156 20.42 7.72 3.24
CA LYS A 156 19.10 7.15 3.54
C LYS A 156 18.11 7.57 2.47
N ASP A 157 18.02 6.75 1.44
CA ASP A 157 17.08 6.92 0.36
C ASP A 157 15.95 5.88 0.46
N MET A 158 14.76 6.36 0.78
CA MET A 158 13.55 5.54 0.88
C MET A 158 13.06 5.01 -0.46
N LEU A 159 13.56 5.55 -1.57
CA LEU A 159 13.23 5.10 -2.92
C LEU A 159 14.39 4.32 -3.54
N THR A 160 15.21 3.68 -2.71
CA THR A 160 16.14 2.63 -3.16
C THR A 160 15.37 1.38 -3.59
N ALA A 161 15.92 0.63 -4.55
CA ALA A 161 15.32 -0.61 -5.03
C ALA A 161 15.00 -1.60 -3.89
N SER A 162 15.81 -1.65 -2.83
CA SER A 162 15.58 -2.54 -1.68
C SER A 162 14.35 -2.12 -0.85
N HIS A 163 14.30 -0.87 -0.36
CA HIS A 163 13.16 -0.37 0.41
C HIS A 163 11.87 -0.39 -0.42
N PHE A 164 12.00 -0.04 -1.70
CA PHE A 164 10.92 -0.06 -2.65
C PHE A 164 10.37 -1.49 -2.88
N SER A 165 11.24 -2.49 -2.98
CA SER A 165 10.85 -3.90 -3.09
C SER A 165 10.15 -4.40 -1.83
N GLY A 166 10.60 -3.98 -0.65
CA GLY A 166 9.94 -4.31 0.61
C GLY A 166 8.51 -3.75 0.70
N TYR A 167 8.34 -2.48 0.34
CA TYR A 167 7.01 -1.85 0.27
C TYR A 167 6.11 -2.53 -0.76
N PHE A 168 6.65 -2.83 -1.94
CA PHE A 168 5.93 -3.54 -2.98
C PHE A 168 5.51 -4.95 -2.54
N ALA A 169 6.35 -5.67 -1.81
CA ALA A 169 6.00 -6.98 -1.26
C ALA A 169 4.82 -6.90 -0.28
N ALA A 170 4.76 -5.88 0.58
CA ALA A 170 3.63 -5.66 1.47
C ALA A 170 2.32 -5.42 0.70
N ILE A 171 2.37 -4.65 -0.39
CA ILE A 171 1.23 -4.43 -1.29
C ILE A 171 0.78 -5.74 -1.95
N LEU A 172 1.71 -6.57 -2.42
CA LEU A 172 1.37 -7.87 -3.01
C LEU A 172 0.70 -8.80 -2.01
N ILE A 173 1.19 -8.83 -0.76
CA ILE A 173 0.54 -9.59 0.32
C ILE A 173 -0.90 -9.12 0.51
N PHE A 174 -1.13 -7.80 0.57
CA PHE A 174 -2.47 -7.23 0.63
C PHE A 174 -3.35 -7.70 -0.53
N TYR A 175 -2.85 -7.67 -1.77
CA TYR A 175 -3.60 -8.15 -2.94
C TYR A 175 -3.93 -9.63 -2.85
N VAL A 176 -3.00 -10.46 -2.38
CA VAL A 176 -3.24 -11.90 -2.20
C VAL A 176 -4.32 -12.13 -1.15
N VAL A 177 -4.20 -11.53 0.04
CA VAL A 177 -5.16 -11.69 1.14
C VAL A 177 -6.56 -11.27 0.70
N LEU A 178 -6.68 -10.10 0.07
CA LEU A 178 -7.97 -9.60 -0.40
C LEU A 178 -8.56 -10.50 -1.51
N SER A 179 -7.71 -11.04 -2.38
CA SER A 179 -8.15 -11.96 -3.44
C SER A 179 -8.58 -13.33 -2.88
N LEU A 180 -7.94 -13.81 -1.82
CA LEU A 180 -8.38 -15.01 -1.10
C LEU A 180 -9.77 -14.80 -0.49
N PHE A 181 -10.00 -13.63 0.12
CA PHE A 181 -11.31 -13.26 0.65
C PHE A 181 -12.40 -13.25 -0.44
N PHE A 182 -12.14 -12.58 -1.56
CA PHE A 182 -13.07 -12.58 -2.69
C PHE A 182 -13.28 -13.98 -3.28
N GLY A 183 -12.22 -14.77 -3.42
CA GLY A 183 -12.29 -16.16 -3.86
C GLY A 183 -13.22 -17.01 -2.98
N ALA A 184 -13.11 -16.86 -1.66
CA ALA A 184 -13.91 -17.60 -0.70
C ALA A 184 -15.38 -17.13 -0.66
N PHE A 185 -15.62 -15.83 -0.81
CA PHE A 185 -16.95 -15.23 -0.70
C PHE A 185 -17.79 -15.40 -1.98
N PHE A 186 -17.17 -15.25 -3.16
CA PHE A 186 -17.87 -15.26 -4.44
C PHE A 186 -17.91 -16.63 -5.14
N ARG A 187 -17.33 -17.68 -4.55
CA ARG A 187 -17.48 -19.03 -5.10
C ARG A 187 -18.93 -19.51 -4.96
N THR A 188 -19.45 -20.17 -5.98
CA THR A 188 -20.73 -20.86 -5.89
C THR A 188 -20.57 -22.05 -4.94
N ARG A 189 -21.33 -22.09 -3.84
CA ARG A 189 -21.44 -23.30 -3.00
C ARG A 189 -22.29 -24.31 -3.79
N THR A 190 -21.86 -25.56 -3.83
CA THR A 190 -22.53 -26.66 -4.55
C THR A 190 -24.04 -26.60 -4.33
N ILE A 191 -24.82 -26.47 -5.40
CA ILE A 191 -26.28 -26.65 -5.35
C ILE A 191 -26.49 -28.16 -5.35
N TYR A 192 -27.02 -28.71 -4.26
CA TYR A 192 -27.52 -30.09 -4.27
C TYR A 192 -28.60 -30.17 -5.35
N PRO A 193 -28.53 -31.09 -6.34
CA PRO A 193 -29.65 -31.30 -7.22
C PRO A 193 -30.85 -31.68 -6.34
N GLU A 194 -31.97 -30.96 -6.48
CA GLU A 194 -33.25 -31.47 -5.98
C GLU A 194 -33.41 -32.86 -6.57
N THR A 195 -33.41 -33.86 -5.72
CA THR A 195 -33.70 -35.24 -6.10
C THR A 195 -35.08 -35.19 -6.77
N GLU A 196 -35.12 -35.36 -8.10
CA GLU A 196 -36.37 -35.60 -8.82
C GLU A 196 -36.99 -36.84 -8.18
N ILE A 197 -38.01 -36.64 -7.34
CA ILE A 197 -38.91 -37.71 -6.94
C ILE A 197 -39.69 -38.04 -8.21
N LYS A 198 -39.25 -39.08 -8.91
CA LYS A 198 -40.02 -39.69 -9.99
C LYS A 198 -41.21 -40.39 -9.34
N GLU A 199 -42.40 -39.82 -9.50
CA GLU A 199 -43.67 -40.53 -9.38
C GLU A 199 -43.90 -41.44 -10.59
#